data_AF-A0A409XUL0-F1
#
_entry.id   AF-A0A409XUL0-F1
#
_cell.length_a   1.000
_cell.length_b   1.000
_cell.length_c   1.000
_cell.angle_alpha   90.00
_cell.angle_beta   90.00
_cell.angle_gamma   90.00
#
_symmetry.space_group_name_H-M   'P 1'
#
loop_
_entity.id
_entity.type
_entity.pdbx_description
1 polymer ?
#
loop_
_entity_poly.entity_id
_entity_poly.type
_entity_poly.pdbx_seq_one_letter_code
_entity_poly.pdbx_strand_id
1 'polypeptide(L)'
;MDAMRSAHFLFTLLSESLLCPRTTLHLSISPLQTSPVLVLQATFVQGGMLLMLVAQHNVMDMTSQALVVKLFDKACKGETFGEEEIREGNVNREHAIPQLDSDGEEDYTPGPQLVRAPSLQTDPTPPPPNCTWAYFSFSAASLAALKNLAVPTLPSSTDFISTDDVLTAFIWQHITRARLPRLSLPADSTNSESTQHNRETSTRTSTSTRRSTLARAIDPRRFMGLPDTYPGLVQNMTRNAPRYRSL
;
A
#
# COMPACT_ATOMS: atom_id res chain seq x y z
N MET A 1 -10.15 26.43 7.53
CA MET A 1 -10.70 25.76 6.33
C MET A 1 -10.31 26.46 5.04
N ASP A 2 -10.42 27.77 4.91
CA ASP A 2 -10.18 28.43 3.61
C ASP A 2 -8.74 28.25 3.10
N ALA A 3 -7.73 28.36 3.97
CA ALA A 3 -6.35 28.05 3.60
C ALA A 3 -6.17 26.62 3.05
N MET A 4 -6.86 25.63 3.64
CA MET A 4 -6.83 24.25 3.15
C MET A 4 -7.51 24.13 1.78
N ARG A 5 -8.65 24.81 1.58
CA ARG A 5 -9.35 24.83 0.28
C ARG A 5 -8.50 25.49 -0.81
N SER A 6 -7.90 26.65 -0.53
CA SER A 6 -7.02 27.36 -1.47
C SER A 6 -5.78 26.55 -1.84
N ALA A 7 -5.28 25.74 -0.92
CA ALA A 7 -4.19 24.81 -1.18
C ALA A 7 -4.65 23.46 -1.76
N HIS A 8 -5.94 23.27 -2.08
CA HIS A 8 -6.48 21.98 -2.54
C HIS A 8 -6.16 20.80 -1.60
N PHE A 9 -6.20 21.06 -0.28
CA PHE A 9 -5.98 20.06 0.77
C PHE A 9 -4.64 19.32 0.66
N LEU A 10 -3.54 20.06 0.47
CA LEU A 10 -2.18 19.49 0.48
C LEU A 10 -1.94 18.57 1.68
N PHE A 11 -1.25 17.45 1.43
CA PHE A 11 -0.87 16.48 2.47
C PHE A 11 -0.14 17.14 3.65
N THR A 12 0.72 18.14 3.39
CA THR A 12 1.48 18.86 4.41
C THR A 12 0.62 19.67 5.39
N LEU A 13 -0.62 20.00 5.02
CA LEU A 13 -1.58 20.65 5.91
C LEU A 13 -2.33 19.66 6.81
N LEU A 14 -2.14 18.35 6.58
CA LEU A 14 -2.84 17.26 7.27
C LEU A 14 -1.89 16.45 8.14
N SER A 15 -1.08 17.12 8.97
CA SER A 15 -0.10 16.44 9.84
C SER A 15 -0.79 15.49 10.83
N GLU A 16 -0.39 14.22 10.82
CA GLU A 16 -0.91 13.23 11.78
C GLU A 16 -0.62 13.63 13.23
N SER A 17 0.52 14.26 13.50
CA SER A 17 0.90 14.68 14.85
C SER A 17 -0.01 15.75 15.45
N LEU A 18 -0.78 16.44 14.59
CA LEU A 18 -1.70 17.49 14.99
C LEU A 18 -3.15 17.02 14.95
N LEU A 19 -3.51 16.27 13.91
CA LEU A 19 -4.90 15.94 13.60
C LEU A 19 -5.32 14.54 14.06
N CYS A 20 -4.36 13.63 14.26
CA CYS A 20 -4.65 12.25 14.61
C CYS A 20 -4.36 11.98 16.10
N PRO A 21 -5.21 11.21 16.79
CA PRO A 21 -5.03 10.87 18.20
C PRO A 21 -3.89 9.85 18.42
N ARG A 22 -3.42 9.21 17.35
CA ARG A 22 -2.28 8.28 17.32
C ARG A 22 -1.55 8.37 15.98
N THR A 23 -0.25 8.10 15.99
CA THR A 23 0.59 8.04 14.78
C THR A 23 0.39 6.74 14.02
N THR A 24 0.55 6.78 12.70
CA THR A 24 0.39 5.62 11.82
C THR A 24 1.46 4.55 12.10
N LEU A 25 2.69 4.99 12.34
CA LEU A 25 3.81 4.12 12.69
C LEU A 25 4.15 4.29 14.16
N HIS A 26 4.18 3.17 14.89
CA HIS A 26 4.72 3.13 16.24
C HIS A 26 6.20 2.71 16.16
N LEU A 27 7.09 3.69 16.01
CA LEU A 27 8.54 3.45 15.93
C LEU A 27 9.19 3.22 17.30
N SER A 28 8.42 3.29 18.39
CA SER A 28 8.92 2.95 19.73
C SER A 28 8.96 1.44 19.92
N ILE A 29 10.09 0.96 20.46
CA ILE A 29 10.40 -0.45 20.73
C ILE A 29 9.61 -0.96 21.95
N SER A 30 9.06 -0.07 22.77
CA SER A 30 8.27 -0.46 23.94
C SER A 30 6.84 -0.83 23.51
N PRO A 31 6.36 -2.05 23.80
CA PRO A 31 4.99 -2.42 23.50
C PRO A 31 4.03 -1.53 24.28
N LEU A 32 3.04 -0.98 23.58
CA LEU A 32 1.94 -0.27 24.24
C LEU A 32 1.17 -1.26 25.11
N GLN A 33 0.83 -0.84 26.33
CA GLN A 33 0.02 -1.64 27.26
C GLN A 33 -1.38 -1.95 26.69
N THR A 34 -1.91 -1.09 25.80
CA THR A 34 -3.18 -1.30 25.09
C THR A 34 -3.15 -0.72 23.65
N SER A 35 -3.75 -1.46 22.72
CA SER A 35 -3.99 -1.04 21.33
C SER A 35 -5.49 -0.90 21.09
N PRO A 36 -6.07 0.31 21.15
CA PRO A 36 -7.48 0.53 20.85
C PRO A 36 -7.81 0.11 19.42
N VAL A 37 -9.00 -0.48 19.22
CA VAL A 37 -9.49 -0.87 17.90
C VAL A 37 -9.74 0.35 17.01
N LEU A 38 -10.32 1.41 17.59
CA LEU A 38 -10.69 2.64 16.90
C LEU A 38 -10.54 3.81 17.88
N VAL A 39 -9.97 4.92 17.42
CA VAL A 39 -9.88 6.19 18.14
C VAL A 39 -10.29 7.32 17.21
N LEU A 40 -11.07 8.26 17.71
CA LEU A 40 -11.57 9.39 16.94
C LEU A 40 -11.04 10.72 17.48
N GLN A 41 -10.79 11.68 16.60
CA GLN A 41 -10.47 13.05 16.97
C GLN A 41 -11.25 14.03 16.08
N ALA A 42 -12.00 14.93 16.70
CA ALA A 42 -12.61 16.06 16.04
C ALA A 42 -11.77 17.32 16.32
N THR A 43 -11.15 17.88 15.29
CA THR A 43 -10.35 19.10 15.38
C THR A 43 -11.09 20.26 14.73
N PHE A 44 -11.53 21.22 15.54
CA PHE A 44 -12.15 22.44 15.07
C PHE A 44 -11.09 23.41 14.55
N VAL A 45 -11.34 23.98 13.38
CA VAL A 45 -10.51 25.00 12.76
C VAL A 45 -11.39 26.18 12.35
N GLN A 46 -10.78 27.33 12.05
CA GLN A 46 -11.57 28.47 11.57
C GLN A 46 -12.36 28.08 10.30
N GLY A 47 -13.70 28.18 10.39
CA GLY A 47 -14.62 27.88 9.30
C GLY A 47 -14.91 26.39 9.06
N GLY A 48 -14.59 25.48 10.00
CA GLY A 48 -15.02 24.08 9.90
C GLY A 48 -14.39 23.12 10.90
N MET A 49 -14.49 21.83 10.59
CA MET A 49 -14.04 20.74 11.46
C MET A 49 -13.42 19.64 10.62
N LEU A 50 -12.36 19.03 11.14
CA LEU A 50 -11.74 17.82 10.61
C LEU A 50 -12.02 16.67 11.59
N LEU A 51 -12.56 15.56 11.08
CA LEU A 51 -12.82 14.35 11.86
C LEU A 51 -11.86 13.25 11.38
N MET A 52 -11.00 12.79 12.28
CA MET A 52 -10.04 11.72 12.02
C MET A 52 -10.45 10.45 12.76
N LEU A 53 -10.55 9.34 12.02
CA LEU A 53 -10.80 7.99 12.55
C LEU A 53 -9.53 7.17 12.36
N VAL A 54 -8.90 6.77 13.46
CA VAL A 54 -7.68 5.95 13.46
C VAL A 54 -8.03 4.55 13.95
N ALA A 55 -7.82 3.55 13.09
CA ALA A 55 -8.15 2.16 13.37
C ALA A 55 -6.89 1.28 13.47
N GLN A 56 -6.97 0.24 14.28
CA GLN A 56 -5.94 -0.79 14.38
C GLN A 56 -6.01 -1.71 13.15
N HIS A 57 -4.98 -1.65 12.30
CA HIS A 57 -4.95 -2.35 11.01
C HIS A 57 -5.02 -3.90 11.13
N ASN A 58 -4.61 -4.50 12.25
CA ASN A 58 -4.76 -5.93 12.49
C ASN A 58 -6.22 -6.36 12.75
N VAL A 59 -7.11 -5.40 13.06
CA VAL A 59 -8.53 -5.66 13.30
C VAL A 59 -9.35 -5.40 12.04
N MET A 60 -8.96 -4.43 11.20
CA MET A 60 -9.71 -4.06 10.00
C MET A 60 -8.80 -3.51 8.91
N ASP A 61 -9.16 -3.76 7.64
CA ASP A 61 -8.63 -3.03 6.49
C ASP A 61 -9.47 -1.77 6.20
N MET A 62 -9.10 -1.03 5.15
CA MET A 62 -9.80 0.19 4.76
C MET A 62 -11.24 -0.08 4.27
N THR A 63 -11.55 -1.23 3.67
CA THR A 63 -12.92 -1.60 3.30
C THR A 63 -13.79 -1.69 4.55
N SER A 64 -13.31 -2.43 5.56
CA SER A 64 -14.01 -2.54 6.84
C SER A 64 -14.05 -1.23 7.61
N GLN A 65 -12.99 -0.42 7.59
CA GLN A 65 -13.00 0.88 8.22
C GLN A 65 -14.03 1.82 7.58
N ALA A 66 -14.21 1.78 6.26
CA ALA A 66 -15.26 2.53 5.56
C ALA A 66 -16.67 2.10 5.98
N LEU A 67 -16.89 0.81 6.23
CA LEU A 67 -18.14 0.31 6.81
C LEU A 67 -18.35 0.87 8.23
N VAL A 68 -17.33 0.84 9.07
CA VAL A 68 -17.39 1.41 10.42
C VAL A 68 -17.72 2.90 10.38
N VAL A 69 -17.18 3.66 9.41
CA VAL A 69 -17.52 5.08 9.20
C VAL A 69 -19.00 5.25 8.87
N LYS A 70 -19.58 4.39 8.01
CA LYS A 70 -21.01 4.43 7.68
C LYS A 70 -21.89 4.11 8.89
N LEU A 71 -21.53 3.09 9.68
CA LEU A 71 -22.26 2.74 10.90
C LEU A 71 -22.13 3.82 11.98
N PHE A 72 -20.99 4.50 12.04
CA PHE A 72 -20.78 5.65 12.91
C PHE A 72 -21.69 6.82 12.53
N ASP A 73 -21.78 7.17 11.25
CA ASP A 73 -22.71 8.20 10.75
C ASP A 73 -24.17 7.85 11.08
N LYS A 74 -24.57 6.60 10.87
CA LYS A 74 -25.89 6.08 11.21
C LYS A 74 -26.21 6.23 12.70
N ALA A 75 -25.25 5.87 13.57
CA ALA A 75 -25.37 6.05 15.01
C ALA A 75 -25.48 7.52 15.41
N CYS A 76 -24.71 8.41 14.77
CA CYS A 76 -24.79 9.86 15.01
C CYS A 76 -26.17 10.45 14.64
N LYS A 77 -26.88 9.84 13.69
CA LYS A 77 -28.25 10.23 13.31
C LYS A 77 -29.33 9.61 14.20
N GLY A 78 -28.97 8.75 15.14
CA GLY A 78 -29.93 8.02 15.98
C GLY A 78 -30.70 6.94 15.24
N GLU A 79 -30.20 6.48 14.09
CA GLU A 79 -30.81 5.41 13.32
C GLU A 79 -30.48 4.05 13.93
N THR A 80 -31.43 3.10 13.87
CA THR A 80 -31.22 1.74 14.35
C THR A 80 -30.44 0.92 13.34
N PHE A 81 -29.49 0.10 13.83
CA PHE A 81 -28.81 -0.87 12.99
C PHE A 81 -29.77 -1.99 12.57
N GLY A 82 -29.72 -2.38 11.30
CA GLY A 82 -30.49 -3.49 10.77
C GLY A 82 -29.98 -4.83 11.29
N GLU A 83 -30.83 -5.86 11.24
CA GLU A 83 -30.47 -7.21 11.71
C GLU A 83 -29.23 -7.76 10.99
N GLU A 84 -29.10 -7.50 9.69
CA GLU A 84 -27.94 -7.88 8.90
C GLU A 84 -26.66 -7.16 9.36
N GLU A 85 -26.71 -5.83 9.57
CA GLU A 85 -25.57 -5.06 10.06
C GLU A 85 -25.09 -5.55 11.43
N ILE A 86 -26.04 -5.89 12.32
CA ILE A 86 -25.73 -6.49 13.63
C ILE A 86 -25.11 -7.87 13.46
N ARG A 87 -25.72 -8.74 12.63
CA ARG A 87 -25.23 -10.10 12.37
C ARG A 87 -23.79 -10.06 11.83
N GLU A 88 -23.53 -9.23 10.84
CA GLU A 88 -22.25 -9.14 10.14
C GLU A 88 -21.19 -8.44 10.98
N GLY A 89 -21.59 -7.42 11.75
CA GLY A 89 -20.76 -6.74 12.74
C GLY A 89 -20.19 -7.69 13.82
N ASN A 90 -20.85 -8.83 14.05
CA ASN A 90 -20.54 -9.77 15.13
C ASN A 90 -20.13 -11.18 14.63
N VAL A 91 -19.75 -11.34 13.35
CA VAL A 91 -19.28 -12.63 12.82
C VAL A 91 -18.05 -13.13 13.57
N ASN A 92 -18.03 -14.42 13.90
CA ASN A 92 -16.85 -15.07 14.46
C ASN A 92 -15.71 -15.05 13.42
N ARG A 93 -14.63 -14.37 13.76
CA ARG A 93 -13.49 -14.15 12.86
C ARG A 93 -12.54 -15.34 12.78
N GLU A 94 -12.53 -16.21 13.79
CA GLU A 94 -11.61 -17.35 13.91
C GLU A 94 -11.77 -18.34 12.74
N HIS A 95 -13.01 -18.52 12.28
CA HIS A 95 -13.37 -19.43 11.20
C HIS A 95 -14.00 -18.72 10.00
N ALA A 96 -13.85 -17.40 9.90
CA ALA A 96 -14.42 -16.64 8.80
C ALA A 96 -13.80 -17.01 7.44
N ILE A 97 -12.50 -17.36 7.43
CA ILE A 97 -11.80 -17.83 6.25
C ILE A 97 -11.58 -19.34 6.40
N PRO A 98 -12.16 -20.18 5.54
CA PRO A 98 -11.93 -21.62 5.56
C PRO A 98 -10.43 -21.93 5.40
N GLN A 99 -9.92 -22.80 6.25
CA GLN A 99 -8.58 -23.34 6.10
C GLN A 99 -8.56 -24.33 4.93
N LEU A 100 -7.40 -24.49 4.29
CA LEU A 100 -7.21 -25.56 3.32
C LEU A 100 -7.18 -26.90 4.05
N ASP A 101 -7.91 -27.89 3.55
CA ASP A 101 -7.93 -29.24 4.13
C ASP A 101 -6.54 -29.86 4.04
N SER A 102 -6.06 -30.48 5.13
CA SER A 102 -4.79 -31.23 5.16
C SER A 102 -4.82 -32.51 4.32
N ASP A 103 -6.01 -32.94 3.91
CA ASP A 103 -6.27 -34.29 3.43
C ASP A 103 -6.18 -34.39 1.89
N GLY A 104 -6.03 -33.24 1.22
CA GLY A 104 -5.66 -33.11 -0.18
C GLY A 104 -4.37 -32.32 -0.29
N GLU A 105 -3.24 -33.03 -0.32
CA GLU A 105 -1.91 -32.52 -0.69
C GLU A 105 -1.92 -31.96 -2.13
N GLU A 106 -2.61 -30.86 -2.37
CA GLU A 106 -2.14 -29.93 -3.39
C GLU A 106 -0.95 -29.20 -2.77
N ASP A 107 0.25 -29.43 -3.31
CA ASP A 107 1.52 -28.79 -2.92
C ASP A 107 1.34 -27.26 -2.74
N TYR A 108 0.94 -26.83 -1.55
CA TYR A 108 0.87 -25.40 -1.23
C TYR A 108 2.30 -24.91 -1.12
N THR A 109 2.81 -24.36 -2.22
CA THR A 109 4.10 -23.70 -2.22
C THR A 109 3.94 -22.31 -1.60
N PRO A 110 4.52 -22.05 -0.42
CA PRO A 110 4.36 -20.74 0.20
C PRO A 110 4.97 -19.66 -0.69
N GLY A 111 4.20 -18.60 -0.90
CA GLY A 111 4.67 -17.49 -1.71
C GLY A 111 5.75 -16.65 -1.01
N PRO A 112 6.27 -15.61 -1.68
CA PRO A 112 7.27 -14.69 -1.14
C PRO A 112 6.78 -13.83 0.05
N GLN A 113 5.62 -14.13 0.62
CA GLN A 113 5.08 -13.54 1.84
C GLN A 113 5.77 -14.09 3.09
N LEU A 114 6.34 -15.30 3.05
CA LEU A 114 6.99 -15.95 4.19
C LEU A 114 8.51 -15.68 4.28
N VAL A 115 8.97 -14.48 3.88
CA VAL A 115 10.39 -14.13 4.05
C VAL A 115 10.72 -14.06 5.54
N ARG A 116 11.75 -14.79 5.95
CA ARG A 116 12.30 -14.74 7.31
C ARG A 116 12.60 -13.29 7.67
N ALA A 117 12.19 -12.84 8.86
CA ALA A 117 12.54 -11.52 9.36
C ALA A 117 14.06 -11.31 9.22
N PRO A 118 14.52 -10.19 8.64
CA PRO A 118 15.94 -9.94 8.50
C PRO A 118 16.58 -9.97 9.89
N SER A 119 17.71 -10.68 10.01
CA SER A 119 18.57 -10.59 11.19
C SER A 119 18.93 -9.12 11.41
N LEU A 120 18.87 -8.64 12.65
CA LEU A 120 19.31 -7.29 13.01
C LEU A 120 20.71 -7.07 12.42
N GLN A 121 20.80 -6.21 11.41
CA GLN A 121 22.08 -5.88 10.79
C GLN A 121 22.94 -5.17 11.83
N THR A 122 24.14 -5.70 12.08
CA THR A 122 25.12 -5.15 13.03
C THR A 122 25.93 -4.01 12.43
N ASP A 123 25.87 -3.81 11.12
CA ASP A 123 26.57 -2.72 10.43
C ASP A 123 25.76 -1.42 10.43
N PRO A 124 26.43 -0.26 10.53
CA PRO A 124 25.76 1.03 10.46
C PRO A 124 25.11 1.20 9.08
N THR A 125 23.79 1.13 9.06
CA THR A 125 23.02 1.43 7.86
C THR A 125 23.16 2.93 7.54
N PRO A 126 23.39 3.30 6.26
CA PRO A 126 23.41 4.71 5.89
C PRO A 126 22.07 5.36 6.24
N PRO A 127 22.06 6.65 6.62
CA PRO A 127 20.84 7.33 6.98
C PRO A 127 19.83 7.23 5.83
N PRO A 128 18.55 7.00 6.12
CA PRO A 128 17.53 6.89 5.09
C PRO A 128 17.48 8.21 4.28
N PRO A 129 17.23 8.13 2.95
CA PRO A 129 17.13 9.33 2.13
C PRO A 129 15.95 10.20 2.56
N ASN A 130 16.08 11.51 2.39
CA ASN A 130 14.98 12.44 2.60
C ASN A 130 13.82 12.10 1.68
N CYS A 131 12.66 11.82 2.27
CA CYS A 131 11.42 11.49 1.57
C CYS A 131 10.33 12.48 1.98
N THR A 132 9.42 12.78 1.04
CA THR A 132 8.27 13.64 1.28
C THR A 132 7.00 12.99 0.74
N TRP A 133 5.88 13.22 1.41
CA TRP A 133 4.55 12.83 0.94
C TRP A 133 3.91 13.96 0.15
N ALA A 134 3.27 13.62 -0.96
CA ALA A 134 2.56 14.57 -1.82
C ALA A 134 1.34 13.90 -2.47
N TYR A 135 0.29 14.69 -2.71
CA TYR A 135 -0.86 14.26 -3.49
C TYR A 135 -0.67 14.59 -4.97
N PHE A 136 -1.06 13.65 -5.83
CA PHE A 136 -1.22 13.87 -7.26
C PHE A 136 -2.68 13.61 -7.61
N SER A 137 -3.39 14.65 -8.05
CA SER A 137 -4.80 14.54 -8.42
C SER A 137 -4.93 14.23 -9.91
N PHE A 138 -5.73 13.21 -10.24
CA PHE A 138 -6.06 12.85 -11.61
C PHE A 138 -7.55 13.13 -11.83
N SER A 139 -7.89 13.97 -12.81
CA SER A 139 -9.28 14.22 -13.16
C SER A 139 -9.92 13.00 -13.84
N ALA A 140 -11.24 12.86 -13.76
CA ALA A 140 -11.97 11.80 -14.45
C ALA A 140 -11.66 11.76 -15.95
N ALA A 141 -11.56 12.93 -16.60
CA ALA A 141 -11.20 13.04 -18.02
C ALA A 141 -9.76 12.54 -18.30
N SER A 142 -8.80 12.87 -17.42
CA SER A 142 -7.42 12.36 -17.57
C SER A 142 -7.33 10.85 -17.39
N LEU A 143 -8.09 10.28 -16.46
CA LEU A 143 -8.16 8.85 -16.22
C LEU A 143 -8.81 8.11 -17.40
N ALA A 144 -9.88 8.67 -17.97
CA ALA A 144 -10.50 8.14 -19.18
C ALA A 144 -9.54 8.19 -20.38
N ALA A 145 -8.82 9.30 -20.56
CA ALA A 145 -7.81 9.43 -21.60
C ALA A 145 -6.66 8.42 -21.44
N LEU A 146 -6.15 8.23 -20.21
CA LEU A 146 -5.14 7.22 -19.91
C LEU A 146 -5.65 5.80 -20.25
N LYS A 147 -6.91 5.50 -19.89
CA LYS A 147 -7.50 4.20 -20.20
C LYS A 147 -7.63 3.98 -21.71
N ASN A 148 -8.07 4.99 -22.45
CA ASN A 148 -8.16 4.93 -23.91
C ASN A 148 -6.80 4.74 -24.59
N LEU A 149 -5.72 5.26 -24.02
CA LEU A 149 -4.36 5.03 -24.50
C LEU A 149 -3.85 3.61 -24.19
N ALA A 150 -4.26 3.03 -23.07
CA ALA A 150 -3.81 1.71 -22.63
C ALA A 150 -4.52 0.56 -23.38
N VAL A 151 -5.82 0.68 -23.62
CA VAL A 151 -6.65 -0.40 -24.23
C VAL A 151 -6.09 -0.95 -25.55
N PRO A 152 -5.61 -0.13 -26.51
CA PRO A 152 -5.04 -0.64 -27.77
C PRO A 152 -3.72 -1.42 -27.62
N THR A 153 -3.08 -1.34 -26.44
CA THR A 153 -1.78 -1.97 -26.16
C THR A 153 -1.90 -3.27 -25.38
N LEU A 154 -3.13 -3.75 -25.15
CA LEU A 154 -3.37 -4.93 -24.36
C LEU A 154 -2.87 -6.21 -25.06
N PRO A 155 -2.27 -7.15 -24.31
CA PRO A 155 -2.01 -8.49 -24.81
C PRO A 155 -3.32 -9.16 -25.24
N SER A 156 -3.25 -10.06 -26.22
CA SER A 156 -4.42 -10.82 -26.69
C SER A 156 -5.08 -11.70 -25.62
N SER A 157 -4.41 -11.91 -24.48
CA SER A 157 -4.93 -12.65 -23.32
C SER A 157 -5.67 -11.75 -22.31
N THR A 158 -5.88 -10.47 -22.60
CA THR A 158 -6.48 -9.52 -21.66
C THR A 158 -7.59 -8.73 -22.33
N ASP A 159 -8.83 -9.12 -22.07
CA ASP A 159 -10.02 -8.51 -22.67
C ASP A 159 -10.41 -7.17 -22.02
N PHE A 160 -10.05 -6.99 -20.74
CA PHE A 160 -10.46 -5.82 -19.96
C PHE A 160 -9.39 -5.38 -18.96
N ILE A 161 -9.32 -4.06 -18.77
CA ILE A 161 -8.60 -3.40 -17.67
C ILE A 161 -9.51 -2.36 -17.01
N SER A 162 -9.39 -2.23 -15.69
CA SER A 162 -10.04 -1.18 -14.92
C SER A 162 -9.25 0.14 -15.00
N THR A 163 -9.88 1.24 -14.58
CA THR A 163 -9.18 2.53 -14.42
C THR A 163 -8.07 2.45 -13.37
N ASP A 164 -8.26 1.64 -12.31
CA ASP A 164 -7.26 1.44 -11.26
C ASP A 164 -6.05 0.65 -11.77
N ASP A 165 -6.24 -0.33 -12.67
CA ASP A 165 -5.14 -1.05 -13.32
C ASP A 165 -4.27 -0.09 -14.15
N VAL A 166 -4.92 0.78 -14.92
CA VAL A 166 -4.26 1.78 -15.77
C VAL A 166 -3.46 2.77 -14.92
N LEU A 167 -4.08 3.33 -13.87
CA LEU A 167 -3.42 4.30 -13.01
C LEU A 167 -2.25 3.65 -12.26
N THR A 168 -2.42 2.43 -11.75
CA THR A 168 -1.36 1.66 -11.08
C THR A 168 -0.18 1.44 -12.02
N ALA A 169 -0.43 0.98 -13.25
CA ALA A 169 0.61 0.77 -14.25
C ALA A 169 1.31 2.08 -14.64
N PHE A 170 0.54 3.16 -14.83
CA PHE A 170 1.07 4.48 -15.15
C PHE A 170 2.01 5.00 -14.06
N ILE A 171 1.60 4.94 -12.78
CA ILE A 171 2.42 5.34 -11.63
C ILE A 171 3.70 4.49 -11.58
N TRP A 172 3.58 3.18 -11.72
CA TRP A 172 4.74 2.29 -11.65
C TRP A 172 5.75 2.53 -12.78
N GLN A 173 5.27 2.75 -14.01
CA GLN A 173 6.12 3.12 -15.15
C GLN A 173 6.85 4.44 -14.88
N HIS A 174 6.16 5.45 -14.35
CA HIS A 174 6.74 6.76 -14.07
C HIS A 174 7.75 6.71 -12.92
N ILE A 175 7.47 5.97 -11.85
CA ILE A 175 8.42 5.71 -10.76
C ILE A 175 9.65 4.99 -11.30
N THR A 176 9.46 3.97 -12.14
CA THR A 176 10.57 3.21 -12.74
C THR A 176 11.43 4.11 -13.62
N ARG A 177 10.81 4.93 -14.48
CA ARG A 177 11.51 5.91 -15.33
C ARG A 177 12.28 6.95 -14.51
N ALA A 178 11.69 7.50 -13.46
CA ALA A 178 12.35 8.48 -12.59
C ALA A 178 13.52 7.87 -11.79
N ARG A 179 13.48 6.56 -11.53
CA ARG A 179 14.57 5.84 -10.86
C ARG A 179 15.70 5.46 -11.82
N LEU A 180 15.42 5.29 -13.11
CA LEU A 180 16.36 4.76 -14.10
C LEU A 180 17.76 5.42 -14.06
N PRO A 181 17.91 6.77 -14.02
CA PRO A 181 19.25 7.39 -13.98
C PRO A 181 20.11 6.97 -12.78
N ARG A 182 19.49 6.74 -11.62
CA ARG A 182 20.20 6.28 -10.39
C ARG A 182 20.46 4.77 -10.39
N LEU A 183 19.71 4.04 -11.20
CA LEU A 183 19.84 2.58 -11.33
C LEU A 183 20.84 2.18 -12.42
N SER A 184 21.11 3.07 -13.39
CA SER A 184 22.05 2.85 -14.49
C SER A 184 23.50 3.18 -14.14
N LEU A 185 23.78 3.71 -12.94
CA LEU A 185 25.16 3.93 -12.50
C LEU A 185 25.84 2.58 -12.22
N PRO A 186 27.08 2.36 -12.73
CA PRO A 186 27.89 1.22 -12.33
C PRO A 186 28.02 1.20 -10.80
N ALA A 187 27.82 0.04 -10.18
CA ALA A 187 28.40 -0.18 -8.86
C ALA A 187 29.91 0.02 -9.02
N ASP A 188 30.50 0.86 -8.17
CA ASP A 188 31.91 1.29 -8.14
C ASP A 188 32.24 2.59 -8.91
N SER A 189 31.94 3.72 -8.26
CA SER A 189 32.70 4.97 -8.44
C SER A 189 32.85 5.73 -7.12
N THR A 190 33.14 5.01 -6.03
CA THR A 190 33.70 5.60 -4.81
C THR A 190 34.57 4.55 -4.12
N ASN A 191 35.84 4.49 -4.52
CA ASN A 191 36.97 4.44 -3.58
C ASN A 191 38.28 4.63 -4.36
N SER A 192 38.97 5.69 -3.97
CA SER A 192 40.27 6.12 -4.47
C SER A 192 41.39 5.23 -3.94
N GLU A 193 42.37 4.99 -4.82
CA GLU A 193 43.80 4.78 -4.56
C GLU A 193 44.35 3.42 -4.06
N SER A 194 45.29 2.93 -4.88
CA SER A 194 46.39 1.98 -4.63
C SER A 194 46.07 0.48 -4.55
N THR A 195 46.29 -0.23 -5.65
CA THR A 195 47.49 -1.08 -5.86
C THR A 195 47.36 -1.83 -7.18
N GLN A 196 48.42 -1.73 -7.97
CA GLN A 196 48.58 -2.25 -9.32
C GLN A 196 48.91 -3.76 -9.29
N HIS A 197 48.03 -4.63 -9.80
CA HIS A 197 48.48 -5.84 -10.50
C HIS A 197 47.43 -6.55 -11.38
N ASN A 198 47.90 -6.85 -12.59
CA ASN A 198 47.48 -7.83 -13.59
C ASN A 198 46.15 -7.71 -14.38
N ARG A 199 46.39 -7.56 -15.69
CA ARG A 199 45.56 -7.87 -16.85
C ARG A 199 44.81 -9.20 -16.70
N GLU A 200 43.51 -9.16 -16.97
CA GLU A 200 42.89 -10.04 -17.96
C GLU A 200 41.58 -9.40 -18.48
N THR A 201 41.60 -9.10 -19.78
CA THR A 201 40.51 -8.51 -20.54
C THR A 201 39.37 -9.53 -20.69
N SER A 202 38.38 -9.44 -19.83
CA SER A 202 37.04 -9.99 -20.07
C SER A 202 36.03 -8.85 -19.99
N THR A 203 35.76 -8.23 -21.13
CA THR A 203 34.65 -7.29 -21.33
C THR A 203 33.33 -8.06 -21.25
N ARG A 204 32.95 -8.45 -20.04
CA ARG A 204 31.61 -8.92 -19.72
C ARG A 204 30.90 -7.72 -19.12
N THR A 205 30.26 -6.92 -19.96
CA THR A 205 29.26 -5.94 -19.52
C THR A 205 28.16 -6.69 -18.80
N SER A 206 28.33 -6.90 -17.50
CA SER A 206 27.29 -7.40 -16.61
C SER A 206 26.24 -6.30 -16.52
N THR A 207 25.29 -6.32 -17.45
CA THR A 207 24.05 -5.56 -17.31
C THR A 207 23.31 -6.16 -16.12
N SER A 208 23.59 -5.64 -14.93
CA SER A 208 22.84 -5.96 -13.72
C SER A 208 21.37 -5.61 -13.98
N THR A 209 20.57 -6.63 -14.28
CA THR A 209 19.14 -6.46 -14.53
C THR A 209 18.49 -6.18 -13.18
N ARG A 210 18.24 -4.90 -12.88
CA ARG A 210 17.58 -4.53 -11.63
C ARG A 210 16.09 -4.87 -11.71
N ARG A 211 15.60 -5.61 -10.72
CA ARG A 211 14.19 -6.02 -10.62
C ARG A 211 13.37 -4.90 -9.98
N SER A 212 12.25 -4.54 -10.59
CA SER A 212 11.22 -3.69 -9.99
C SER A 212 10.00 -4.55 -9.70
N THR A 213 9.50 -4.51 -8.47
CA THR A 213 8.33 -5.27 -8.05
C THR A 213 7.21 -4.31 -7.68
N LEU A 214 6.03 -4.51 -8.28
CA LEU A 214 4.78 -3.89 -7.87
C LEU A 214 4.06 -4.85 -6.92
N ALA A 215 3.70 -4.38 -5.73
CA ALA A 215 2.81 -5.09 -4.82
C ALA A 215 1.53 -4.27 -4.67
N ARG A 216 0.38 -4.86 -5.01
CA ARG A 216 -0.92 -4.19 -4.98
C ARG A 216 -1.84 -4.92 -4.00
N ALA A 217 -2.35 -4.19 -3.02
CA ALA A 217 -3.34 -4.70 -2.09
C ALA A 217 -4.64 -5.03 -2.83
N ILE A 218 -5.26 -6.14 -2.47
CA ILE A 218 -6.54 -6.59 -3.01
C ILE A 218 -7.47 -6.94 -1.85
N ASP A 219 -8.75 -6.62 -2.05
CA ASP A 219 -9.85 -7.09 -1.21
C ASP A 219 -10.30 -8.47 -1.73
N PRO A 220 -10.08 -9.56 -0.97
CA PRO A 220 -10.43 -10.88 -1.43
C PRO A 220 -11.80 -11.36 -0.91
N ARG A 221 -12.59 -10.53 -0.21
CA ARG A 221 -13.88 -10.93 0.41
C ARG A 221 -14.76 -11.76 -0.55
N ARG A 222 -15.02 -11.22 -1.74
CA ARG A 222 -15.82 -11.88 -2.79
C ARG A 222 -15.28 -13.23 -3.25
N PHE A 223 -13.97 -13.45 -3.17
CA PHE A 223 -13.33 -14.71 -3.56
C PHE A 223 -13.31 -15.74 -2.43
N MET A 224 -13.53 -15.28 -1.20
CA MET A 224 -13.58 -16.11 0.01
C MET A 224 -15.02 -16.38 0.49
N GLY A 225 -16.03 -15.98 -0.31
CA GLY A 225 -17.44 -16.10 0.10
C GLY A 225 -17.83 -15.22 1.29
N LEU A 226 -17.02 -14.20 1.61
CA LEU A 226 -17.31 -13.24 2.66
C LEU A 226 -18.17 -12.10 2.10
N PRO A 227 -19.14 -11.59 2.88
CA PRO A 227 -19.92 -10.43 2.47
C PRO A 227 -19.03 -9.17 2.43
N ASP A 228 -19.36 -8.23 1.55
CA ASP A 228 -18.66 -6.93 1.42
C ASP A 228 -18.71 -6.10 2.73
N THR A 229 -19.68 -6.41 3.58
CA THR A 229 -19.92 -5.87 4.91
C THR A 229 -19.17 -6.60 6.03
N TYR A 230 -18.31 -7.57 5.72
CA TYR A 230 -17.46 -8.20 6.73
C TYR A 230 -16.49 -7.16 7.34
N PRO A 231 -16.52 -6.92 8.67
CA PRO A 231 -15.82 -5.80 9.31
C PRO A 231 -14.38 -6.14 9.77
N GLY A 232 -13.89 -7.35 9.46
CA GLY A 232 -12.54 -7.77 9.83
C GLY A 232 -11.49 -7.45 8.75
N LEU A 233 -10.21 -7.62 9.11
CA LEU A 233 -9.11 -7.53 8.15
C LEU A 233 -9.18 -8.69 7.15
N VAL A 234 -9.44 -8.37 5.88
CA VAL A 234 -9.35 -9.32 4.77
C VAL A 234 -8.65 -8.62 3.61
N GLN A 235 -7.33 -8.77 3.57
CA GLN A 235 -6.50 -8.15 2.56
C GLN A 235 -5.40 -9.12 2.14
N ASN A 236 -5.14 -9.21 0.84
CA ASN A 236 -3.98 -9.90 0.31
C ASN A 236 -3.24 -9.00 -0.70
N MET A 237 -2.14 -9.48 -1.28
CA MET A 237 -1.34 -8.73 -2.23
C MET A 237 -1.18 -9.52 -3.53
N THR A 238 -1.40 -8.87 -4.67
CA THR A 238 -0.85 -9.34 -5.95
C THR A 238 0.56 -8.78 -6.13
N ARG A 239 1.47 -9.55 -6.73
CA ARG A 239 2.87 -9.16 -6.91
C ARG A 239 3.31 -9.35 -8.36
N ASN A 240 3.74 -8.27 -9.01
CA ASN A 240 4.20 -8.28 -10.40
C ASN A 240 5.68 -7.85 -10.44
N ALA A 241 6.55 -8.66 -11.03
CA ALA A 241 7.99 -8.41 -11.08
C ALA A 241 8.60 -8.60 -12.49
N PRO A 242 8.21 -7.78 -13.49
CA PRO A 242 8.74 -7.82 -14.83
C PRO A 242 10.23 -7.48 -14.82
N ARG A 243 10.98 -8.16 -15.69
CA ARG A 243 12.39 -7.86 -15.94
C ARG A 243 12.45 -6.78 -17.01
N TYR A 244 12.90 -5.58 -16.64
CA TYR A 244 13.20 -4.53 -17.62
C TYR A 244 14.61 -4.77 -18.17
N ARG A 245 14.75 -4.99 -19.48
CA ARG A 245 16.04 -4.85 -20.16
C ARG A 245 16.26 -3.36 -20.42
N SER A 246 17.47 -2.85 -20.18
CA SER A 246 17.83 -1.50 -20.62
C SER A 246 17.65 -1.41 -22.13
N LEU A 247 16.94 -0.38 -22.59
CA LEU A 247 16.93 0.04 -23.99
C LEU A 247 18.32 0.50 -24.41
#